data_AF-A0A4S1E4L1-F1
#
_entry.id   AF-A0A4S1E4L1-F1
#
_cell.length_a   1.000
_cell.length_b   1.000
_cell.length_c   1.000
_cell.angle_alpha   90.00
_cell.angle_beta   90.00
_cell.angle_gamma   90.00
#
_symmetry.space_group_name_H-M   'P 1'
#
loop_
_entity.id
_entity.type
_entity.pdbx_description
1 polymer ?
#
loop_
_entity_poly.entity_id
_entity_poly.type
_entity_poly.pdbx_seq_one_letter_code
_entity_poly.pdbx_strand_id
1 'polypeptide(L)'
;SFIVATTSGNELRAQTQQLIQQDWKNIGVELKINNMPAAVMWGDHWFKSQFESVLVSVNYMTGNDPDANYRFNSRAIPAQGGSGSNVGQYKNPEADALLEKGRKTMELEGRKKIYHDLQHVLREDLVILPLYQTVHVEGTKKGLEGFTPNVNVLSNAWNAGSWYWDK
;
A
#
# COMPACT_ATOMS: atom_id res chain seq x y z
N SER A 1 6.22 22.57 9.88
CA SER A 1 6.31 21.24 10.51
C SER A 1 5.23 20.34 9.94
N PHE A 2 5.35 19.02 10.07
CA PHE A 2 4.25 18.09 9.77
C PHE A 2 4.28 16.87 10.69
N ILE A 3 3.18 16.12 10.73
CA ILE A 3 3.00 14.91 11.54
C ILE A 3 3.14 13.66 10.68
N VAL A 4 3.92 12.70 11.16
CA VAL A 4 3.92 11.32 10.66
C VAL A 4 3.36 10.37 11.71
N ALA A 5 2.35 9.60 11.33
CA ALA A 5 1.74 8.59 12.18
C ALA A 5 2.06 7.17 11.71
N THR A 6 2.09 6.24 12.66
CA THR A 6 2.04 4.80 12.39
C THR A 6 1.38 4.07 13.56
N THR A 7 1.24 2.75 13.43
CA THR A 7 0.77 1.91 14.54
C THR A 7 1.84 1.80 15.62
N SER A 8 1.49 2.09 16.87
CA SER A 8 2.37 1.87 18.03
C SER A 8 2.71 0.39 18.21
N GLY A 9 3.85 0.11 18.87
CA GLY A 9 4.35 -1.24 19.10
C GLY A 9 5.12 -1.86 17.92
N ASN A 10 5.30 -1.15 16.81
CA ASN A 10 6.16 -1.58 15.71
C ASN A 10 7.52 -0.87 15.78
N GLU A 11 8.51 -1.52 16.40
CA GLU A 11 9.84 -0.93 16.65
C GLU A 11 10.57 -0.53 15.37
N LEU A 12 10.51 -1.35 14.32
CA LEU A 12 11.14 -1.07 13.04
C LEU A 12 10.62 0.25 12.43
N ARG A 13 9.29 0.44 12.38
CA ARG A 13 8.71 1.69 11.87
C ARG A 13 9.02 2.89 12.75
N ALA A 14 9.07 2.71 14.07
CA ALA A 14 9.46 3.78 14.99
C ALA A 14 10.91 4.24 14.75
N GLN A 15 11.84 3.31 14.55
CA GLN A 15 13.24 3.63 14.21
C GLN A 15 13.34 4.30 12.84
N THR A 16 12.60 3.82 11.83
CA THR A 16 12.52 4.46 10.52
C THR A 16 12.00 5.90 10.62
N GLN A 17 10.95 6.17 11.42
CA GLN A 17 10.45 7.53 11.63
C GLN A 17 11.49 8.45 12.28
N GLN A 18 12.30 7.94 13.23
CA GLN A 18 13.37 8.72 13.86
C GLN A 18 14.46 9.12 12.87
N LEU A 19 14.86 8.21 11.98
CA LEU A 19 15.80 8.52 10.91
C LEU A 19 15.23 9.59 9.96
N ILE A 20 14.01 9.38 9.49
CA ILE A 20 13.31 10.36 8.64
C ILE A 20 13.21 11.72 9.35
N GLN A 21 12.86 11.74 10.64
CA GLN A 21 12.80 12.97 11.44
C GLN A 21 14.15 13.71 11.47
N GLN A 22 15.26 12.99 11.63
CA GLN A 22 16.60 13.57 11.61
C GLN A 22 16.95 14.14 10.23
N ASP A 23 16.60 13.45 9.14
CA ASP A 23 16.84 13.91 7.78
C ASP A 23 16.07 15.20 7.46
N TRP A 24 14.79 15.27 7.84
CA TRP A 24 13.99 16.50 7.69
C TRP A 24 14.55 17.65 8.52
N LYS A 25 15.04 17.37 9.73
CA LYS A 25 15.69 18.38 10.58
C LYS A 25 16.95 18.95 9.92
N ASN A 26 17.73 18.14 9.20
CA ASN A 26 18.94 18.58 8.51
C ASN A 26 18.65 19.63 7.41
N ILE A 27 17.42 19.63 6.86
CA ILE A 27 16.96 20.62 5.88
C ILE A 27 16.01 21.68 6.48
N GLY A 28 15.96 21.79 7.81
CA GLY A 28 15.22 22.85 8.51
C GLY A 28 13.71 22.61 8.65
N VAL A 29 13.23 21.38 8.44
CA VAL A 29 11.80 21.03 8.57
C VAL A 29 11.59 20.18 9.82
N GLU A 30 10.68 20.61 10.70
CA GLU A 30 10.28 19.83 11.86
C GLU A 30 9.27 18.73 11.47
N LEU A 31 9.59 17.48 11.77
CA LEU A 31 8.68 16.34 11.68
C LEU A 31 8.30 15.88 13.09
N LYS A 32 7.00 15.70 13.35
CA LYS A 32 6.45 15.23 14.63
C LYS A 32 5.94 13.81 14.50
N ILE A 33 6.35 12.91 15.39
CA ILE A 33 5.90 11.52 15.41
C ILE A 33 4.65 11.42 16.29
N ASN A 34 3.55 10.90 15.76
CA ASN A 34 2.31 10.68 16.51
C ASN A 34 1.78 9.26 16.27
N ASN A 35 2.37 8.30 16.96
CA ASN A 35 2.01 6.89 16.83
C ASN A 35 0.84 6.52 17.73
N MET A 36 -0.05 5.67 17.24
CA MET A 36 -1.29 5.31 17.93
C MET A 36 -1.60 3.82 17.85
N PRO A 37 -2.42 3.27 18.77
CA PRO A 37 -2.84 1.87 18.70
C PRO A 37 -3.50 1.53 17.37
N ALA A 38 -3.32 0.29 16.89
CA ALA A 38 -3.86 -0.17 15.61
C ALA A 38 -5.39 0.02 15.48
N ALA A 39 -6.14 -0.16 16.56
CA ALA A 39 -7.60 0.06 16.59
C ALA A 39 -7.99 1.52 16.31
N VAL A 40 -7.14 2.48 16.68
CA VAL A 40 -7.35 3.91 16.38
C VAL A 40 -6.88 4.21 14.96
N MET A 41 -5.68 3.76 14.61
CA MET A 41 -5.06 3.98 13.29
C MET A 41 -6.00 3.53 12.17
N TRP A 42 -6.49 2.30 12.23
CA TRP A 42 -7.26 1.67 11.15
C TRP A 42 -8.77 1.92 11.22
N GLY A 43 -9.22 2.79 12.13
CA GLY A 43 -10.60 3.26 12.20
C GLY A 43 -10.79 4.56 11.42
N ASP A 44 -11.47 5.51 12.04
CA ASP A 44 -11.73 6.84 11.47
C ASP A 44 -10.44 7.56 11.04
N HIS A 45 -9.34 7.39 11.78
CA HIS A 45 -8.08 8.06 11.46
C HIS A 45 -7.61 7.77 10.04
N TRP A 46 -7.64 6.51 9.61
CA TRP A 46 -7.29 6.08 8.26
C TRP A 46 -8.40 6.38 7.24
N PHE A 47 -9.63 5.93 7.50
CA PHE A 47 -10.71 5.98 6.51
C PHE A 47 -11.25 7.40 6.27
N LYS A 48 -11.19 8.28 7.27
CA LYS A 48 -11.54 9.71 7.12
C LYS A 48 -10.33 10.58 6.82
N SER A 49 -9.18 9.99 6.46
CA SER A 49 -7.98 10.72 6.06
C SER A 49 -7.51 11.76 7.10
N GLN A 50 -7.60 11.43 8.39
CA GLN A 50 -7.30 12.37 9.49
C GLN A 50 -5.80 12.41 9.81
N PHE A 51 -4.96 12.43 8.78
CA PHE A 51 -3.51 12.42 8.88
C PHE A 51 -2.87 13.36 7.87
N GLU A 52 -1.72 13.92 8.21
CA GLU A 52 -0.88 14.67 7.27
C GLU A 52 0.04 13.71 6.50
N SER A 53 0.65 12.75 7.20
CA SER A 53 1.43 11.67 6.59
C SER A 53 1.40 10.42 7.46
N VAL A 54 1.62 9.26 6.84
CA VAL A 54 1.59 7.96 7.49
C VAL A 54 2.70 7.07 6.97
N LEU A 55 3.42 6.40 7.88
CA LEU A 55 4.38 5.36 7.53
C LEU A 55 3.75 4.00 7.76
N VAL A 56 3.33 3.32 6.70
CA VAL A 56 2.62 2.05 6.81
C VAL A 56 3.07 1.06 5.73
N SER A 57 2.90 -0.22 6.02
CA SER A 57 2.95 -1.26 5.00
C SER A 57 1.54 -1.43 4.43
N VAL A 58 1.44 -1.49 3.11
CA VAL A 58 0.16 -1.69 2.43
C VAL A 58 0.28 -2.90 1.53
N ASN A 59 -0.64 -3.85 1.69
CA ASN A 59 -0.79 -4.94 0.75
C ASN A 59 -1.55 -4.41 -0.47
N TYR A 60 -0.97 -4.58 -1.65
CA TYR A 60 -1.58 -4.04 -2.87
C TYR A 60 -2.80 -4.83 -3.33
N MET A 61 -3.09 -6.00 -2.71
CA MET A 61 -4.28 -6.84 -2.94
C MET A 61 -4.72 -6.91 -4.41
N THR A 62 -3.77 -6.84 -5.33
CA THR A 62 -4.03 -6.59 -6.76
C THR A 62 -4.60 -7.82 -7.46
N GLY A 63 -4.99 -8.87 -6.71
CA GLY A 63 -5.51 -10.11 -7.27
C GLY A 63 -4.70 -10.59 -8.48
N ASN A 64 -5.39 -11.13 -9.47
CA ASN A 64 -4.81 -11.46 -10.77
C ASN A 64 -4.92 -10.29 -11.77
N ASP A 65 -5.55 -9.18 -11.40
CA ASP A 65 -5.84 -8.04 -12.28
C ASP A 65 -5.27 -6.75 -11.69
N PRO A 66 -4.30 -6.09 -12.36
CA PRO A 66 -3.63 -4.90 -11.83
C PRO A 66 -4.52 -3.63 -11.81
N ASP A 67 -5.81 -3.75 -11.48
CA ASP A 67 -6.73 -2.61 -11.35
C ASP A 67 -6.47 -1.81 -10.07
N ALA A 68 -5.86 -0.64 -10.24
CA ALA A 68 -5.56 0.28 -9.15
C ALA A 68 -6.69 1.29 -8.84
N ASN A 69 -7.88 1.16 -9.44
CA ASN A 69 -9.00 2.09 -9.25
C ASN A 69 -9.39 2.25 -7.79
N TYR A 70 -9.46 1.14 -7.05
CA TYR A 70 -9.80 1.13 -5.63
C TYR A 70 -8.88 2.05 -4.80
N ARG A 71 -7.66 2.33 -5.29
CA ARG A 71 -6.63 3.03 -4.53
C ARG A 71 -6.33 4.43 -5.02
N PHE A 72 -6.45 4.70 -6.33
CA PHE A 72 -6.05 5.98 -6.92
C PHE A 72 -7.15 6.72 -7.67
N ASN A 73 -8.33 6.11 -7.89
CA ASN A 73 -9.44 6.82 -8.51
C ASN A 73 -10.00 7.88 -7.53
N SER A 74 -10.32 9.06 -8.03
CA SER A 74 -10.90 10.15 -7.21
C SER A 74 -12.26 9.79 -6.59
N ARG A 75 -13.02 8.88 -7.20
CA ARG A 75 -14.29 8.35 -6.66
C ARG A 75 -14.09 7.28 -5.58
N ALA A 76 -12.86 6.85 -5.36
CA ALA A 76 -12.48 5.83 -4.39
C ALA A 76 -12.05 6.44 -3.04
N ILE A 77 -12.32 7.74 -2.80
CA ILE A 77 -11.94 8.47 -1.58
C ILE A 77 -12.99 8.26 -0.48
N PRO A 78 -12.69 7.53 0.61
CA PRO A 78 -13.70 7.21 1.62
C PRO A 78 -14.15 8.41 2.44
N ALA A 79 -13.23 9.34 2.74
CA ALA A 79 -13.52 10.60 3.41
C ALA A 79 -14.54 11.48 2.66
N GLN A 80 -14.78 11.20 1.38
CA GLN A 80 -15.70 11.95 0.51
C GLN A 80 -16.88 11.09 0.03
N GLY A 81 -17.16 9.99 0.72
CA GLY A 81 -18.29 9.09 0.43
C GLY A 81 -18.01 8.00 -0.59
N GLY A 82 -16.76 7.87 -1.07
CA GLY A 82 -16.35 6.76 -1.93
C GLY A 82 -16.21 5.44 -1.17
N SER A 83 -16.30 4.31 -1.88
CA SER A 83 -16.18 2.96 -1.30
C SER A 83 -14.77 2.35 -1.39
N GLY A 84 -13.76 3.17 -1.63
CA GLY A 84 -12.39 2.74 -1.95
C GLY A 84 -11.39 2.74 -0.79
N SER A 85 -10.11 2.82 -1.13
CA SER A 85 -8.98 2.99 -0.22
C SER A 85 -8.05 4.11 -0.69
N ASN A 86 -8.57 5.07 -1.46
CA ASN A 86 -7.86 6.32 -1.75
C ASN A 86 -7.88 7.25 -0.53
N VAL A 87 -7.21 6.81 0.53
CA VAL A 87 -7.15 7.51 1.83
C VAL A 87 -6.22 8.72 1.81
N GLY A 88 -5.33 8.83 0.81
CA GLY A 88 -4.54 10.04 0.56
C GLY A 88 -5.36 11.16 -0.09
N GLN A 89 -6.64 10.91 -0.40
CA GLN A 89 -7.54 11.82 -1.09
C GLN A 89 -7.01 12.30 -2.45
N TYR A 90 -6.22 11.48 -3.12
CA TYR A 90 -5.61 11.81 -4.41
C TYR A 90 -6.68 12.04 -5.48
N LYS A 91 -6.54 13.13 -6.25
CA LYS A 91 -7.43 13.48 -7.34
C LYS A 91 -6.63 14.04 -8.50
N ASN A 92 -6.63 13.31 -9.61
CA ASN A 92 -6.04 13.77 -10.86
C ASN A 92 -6.93 13.29 -12.01
N PRO A 93 -7.51 14.20 -12.83
CA PRO A 93 -8.37 13.83 -13.95
C PRO A 93 -7.69 12.93 -14.99
N GLU A 94 -6.37 13.09 -15.19
CA GLU A 94 -5.59 12.25 -16.10
C GLU A 94 -5.45 10.82 -15.54
N ALA A 95 -5.13 10.70 -14.25
CA ALA A 95 -5.07 9.40 -13.58
C ALA A 95 -6.44 8.70 -13.62
N ASP A 96 -7.54 9.42 -13.35
CA ASP A 96 -8.90 8.90 -13.45
C ASP A 96 -9.22 8.39 -14.87
N ALA A 97 -8.83 9.14 -15.91
CA ALA A 97 -9.04 8.77 -17.30
C ALA A 97 -8.23 7.52 -17.69
N LEU A 98 -6.97 7.42 -17.25
CA LEU A 98 -6.11 6.26 -17.49
C LEU A 98 -6.64 5.01 -16.76
N LEU A 99 -7.07 5.17 -15.51
CA LEU A 99 -7.69 4.10 -14.71
C LEU A 99 -8.96 3.54 -15.37
N GLU A 100 -9.82 4.41 -15.90
CA GLU A 100 -11.05 4.01 -16.60
C GLU A 100 -10.73 3.34 -17.95
N LYS A 101 -9.76 3.90 -18.69
CA LYS A 101 -9.29 3.33 -19.96
C LYS A 101 -8.68 1.94 -19.76
N GLY A 102 -7.90 1.75 -18.70
CA GLY A 102 -7.29 0.46 -18.34
C GLY A 102 -8.34 -0.62 -18.12
N ARG A 103 -9.41 -0.32 -17.37
CA ARG A 103 -10.53 -1.25 -17.11
C ARG A 103 -11.31 -1.63 -18.36
N LYS A 104 -11.41 -0.73 -19.34
CA LYS A 104 -12.12 -0.96 -20.61
C LYS A 104 -11.29 -1.66 -21.68
N THR A 105 -9.97 -1.78 -21.47
CA THR A 105 -9.05 -2.36 -22.46
C THR A 105 -8.86 -3.84 -22.19
N MET A 106 -9.25 -4.68 -23.14
CA MET A 106 -9.14 -6.15 -23.03
C MET A 106 -7.78 -6.69 -23.49
N GLU A 107 -7.15 -6.01 -24.45
CA GLU A 107 -5.86 -6.41 -24.99
C GLU A 107 -4.74 -6.13 -23.98
N LEU A 108 -3.93 -7.14 -23.69
CA LEU A 108 -2.98 -7.13 -22.58
C LEU A 108 -1.88 -6.08 -22.75
N GLU A 109 -1.28 -5.97 -23.94
CA GLU A 109 -0.20 -5.02 -24.22
C GLU A 109 -0.70 -3.57 -24.19
N GLY A 110 -1.88 -3.31 -24.73
CA GLY A 110 -2.57 -2.03 -24.66
C GLY A 110 -2.85 -1.63 -23.22
N ARG A 111 -3.36 -2.57 -22.39
CA ARG A 111 -3.61 -2.33 -20.97
C ARG A 111 -2.32 -2.09 -20.20
N LYS A 112 -1.24 -2.82 -20.51
CA LYS A 112 0.09 -2.63 -19.94
C LYS A 112 0.63 -1.24 -20.23
N LYS A 113 0.51 -0.75 -21.47
CA LYS A 113 0.90 0.62 -21.80
C LYS A 113 0.13 1.66 -20.98
N ILE A 114 -1.19 1.50 -20.86
CA ILE A 114 -2.03 2.41 -20.07
C ILE A 114 -1.60 2.45 -18.61
N TYR A 115 -1.31 1.30 -18.00
CA TYR A 115 -0.84 1.27 -16.61
C TYR A 115 0.58 1.81 -16.43
N HIS A 116 1.44 1.71 -17.44
CA HIS A 116 2.75 2.37 -17.43
C HIS A 116 2.60 3.90 -17.46
N ASP A 117 1.72 4.41 -18.32
CA ASP A 117 1.40 5.84 -18.38
C ASP A 117 0.81 6.32 -17.02
N LEU A 118 -0.08 5.52 -16.41
CA LEU A 118 -0.61 5.80 -15.08
C LEU A 118 0.49 5.85 -14.00
N GLN A 119 1.40 4.88 -14.00
CA GLN A 119 2.51 4.85 -13.04
C GLN A 119 3.42 6.07 -13.18
N HIS A 120 3.61 6.60 -14.39
CA HIS A 120 4.33 7.85 -14.60
C HIS A 120 3.62 9.02 -13.91
N VAL A 121 2.31 9.20 -14.16
CA VAL A 121 1.51 10.26 -13.52
C VAL A 121 1.56 10.15 -11.99
N LEU A 122 1.34 8.95 -11.44
CA LEU A 122 1.37 8.74 -9.98
C LEU A 122 2.75 9.02 -9.36
N ARG A 123 3.82 8.77 -10.11
CA ARG A 123 5.20 9.01 -9.67
C ARG A 123 5.53 10.51 -9.69
N GLU A 124 5.15 11.21 -10.74
CA GLU A 124 5.34 12.67 -10.85
C GLU A 124 4.55 13.40 -9.75
N ASP A 125 3.34 12.94 -9.45
CA ASP A 125 2.50 13.50 -8.38
C ASP A 125 2.97 13.10 -6.96
N LEU A 126 3.93 12.17 -6.85
CA LEU A 126 4.44 11.61 -5.59
C LEU A 126 3.31 11.16 -4.62
N VAL A 127 2.28 10.50 -5.16
CA VAL A 127 1.08 10.12 -4.38
C VAL A 127 1.42 9.21 -3.21
N ILE A 128 2.43 8.37 -3.40
CA ILE A 128 3.05 7.55 -2.36
C ILE A 128 4.57 7.57 -2.57
N LEU A 129 5.32 7.41 -1.47
CA LEU A 129 6.76 7.20 -1.51
C LEU A 129 7.06 5.77 -1.05
N PRO A 130 7.29 4.81 -1.97
CA PRO A 130 7.70 3.47 -1.61
C PRO A 130 9.09 3.50 -0.97
N LEU A 131 9.25 2.87 0.21
CA LEU A 131 10.54 2.76 0.87
C LEU A 131 11.22 1.42 0.55
N TYR A 132 10.52 0.32 0.75
CA TYR A 132 11.00 -1.02 0.49
C TYR A 132 9.84 -2.02 0.42
N GLN A 133 10.09 -3.17 -0.20
CA GLN A 133 9.21 -4.33 -0.09
C GLN A 133 9.67 -5.19 1.08
N THR A 134 8.75 -5.55 1.98
CA THR A 134 9.07 -6.45 3.11
C THR A 134 9.36 -7.86 2.58
N VAL A 135 10.42 -8.47 3.09
CA VAL A 135 10.71 -9.89 2.83
C VAL A 135 9.87 -10.74 3.79
N HIS A 136 9.03 -11.61 3.23
CA HIS A 136 8.33 -12.63 4.01
C HIS A 136 9.25 -13.81 4.29
N VAL A 137 9.73 -13.92 5.52
CA VAL A 137 10.56 -15.04 5.98
C VAL A 137 9.64 -16.09 6.59
N GLU A 138 9.66 -17.30 6.04
CA GLU A 138 8.84 -18.40 6.51
C GLU A 138 9.67 -19.65 6.76
N GLY A 139 9.36 -20.34 7.86
CA GLY A 139 9.93 -21.63 8.20
C GLY A 139 8.93 -22.74 7.93
N THR A 140 9.30 -23.72 7.12
CA THR A 140 8.53 -24.94 6.92
C THR A 140 9.15 -26.10 7.68
N LYS A 141 8.33 -27.05 8.12
CA LYS A 141 8.83 -28.29 8.73
C LYS A 141 9.41 -29.18 7.63
N LYS A 142 10.54 -29.85 7.91
CA LYS A 142 11.14 -30.82 6.98
C LYS A 142 10.10 -31.84 6.50
N GLY A 143 10.09 -32.11 5.19
CA GLY A 143 9.18 -33.05 4.54
C GLY A 143 7.78 -32.49 4.21
N LEU A 144 7.55 -31.20 4.41
CA LEU A 144 6.34 -30.54 3.91
C LEU A 144 6.42 -30.39 2.39
N GLU A 145 5.50 -31.03 1.69
CA GLU A 145 5.34 -30.94 0.24
C GLU A 145 4.17 -30.03 -0.14
N GLY A 146 4.24 -29.44 -1.34
CA GLY A 146 3.17 -28.62 -1.91
C GLY A 146 3.08 -27.18 -1.38
N PHE A 147 3.95 -26.77 -0.46
CA PHE A 147 4.07 -25.37 -0.04
C PHE A 147 4.68 -24.50 -1.15
N THR A 148 4.03 -23.38 -1.49
CA THR A 148 4.53 -22.43 -2.49
C THR A 148 4.33 -20.99 -1.99
N PRO A 149 5.39 -20.17 -1.87
CA PRO A 149 5.24 -18.78 -1.48
C PRO A 149 4.56 -17.96 -2.59
N ASN A 150 3.75 -16.97 -2.21
CA ASN A 150 3.09 -16.06 -3.14
C ASN A 150 3.05 -14.65 -2.54
N VAL A 151 3.78 -13.72 -3.17
CA VAL A 151 3.91 -12.34 -2.69
C VAL A 151 2.65 -11.50 -2.87
N ASN A 152 1.67 -11.99 -3.64
CA ASN A 152 0.44 -11.27 -3.96
C ASN A 152 -0.69 -11.53 -2.97
N VAL A 153 -0.48 -12.39 -1.98
CA VAL A 153 -1.48 -12.77 -0.96
C VAL A 153 -1.03 -12.35 0.43
N LEU A 154 -1.99 -12.23 1.36
CA LEU A 154 -1.72 -11.83 2.75
C LEU A 154 -0.91 -12.86 3.54
N SER A 155 -0.95 -14.13 3.12
CA SER A 155 -0.27 -15.24 3.76
C SER A 155 0.06 -16.28 2.70
N ASN A 156 1.25 -16.91 2.81
CA ASN A 156 1.61 -18.02 1.94
C ASN A 156 0.76 -19.29 2.19
N ALA A 157 -0.20 -19.26 3.13
CA ALA A 157 -1.21 -20.29 3.31
C ALA A 157 -2.31 -20.32 2.22
N TRP A 158 -2.20 -19.52 1.15
CA TRP A 158 -3.17 -19.48 0.05
C TRP A 158 -3.43 -20.83 -0.62
N ASN A 159 -2.45 -21.74 -0.59
CA ASN A 159 -2.58 -23.10 -1.12
C ASN A 159 -2.50 -24.18 -0.04
N ALA A 160 -2.85 -23.87 1.22
CA ALA A 160 -2.74 -24.83 2.33
C ALA A 160 -3.49 -26.16 2.09
N GLY A 161 -4.53 -26.15 1.26
CA GLY A 161 -5.25 -27.37 0.87
C GLY A 161 -4.45 -28.36 0.01
N SER A 162 -3.32 -27.95 -0.59
CA SER A 162 -2.43 -28.83 -1.35
C SER A 162 -1.24 -29.33 -0.54
N TRP A 163 -1.16 -28.99 0.74
CA TRP A 163 -0.02 -29.32 1.59
C TRP A 163 -0.16 -30.73 2.17
N TYR A 164 0.93 -31.49 2.17
CA TYR A 164 0.96 -32.82 2.78
C TYR A 164 2.36 -33.19 3.28
N TRP A 165 2.43 -34.19 4.15
CA TRP A 165 3.65 -34.91 4.48
C TRP A 165 3.50 -36.33 3.95
N ASP A 166 4.45 -36.79 3.14
CA ASP A 166 4.55 -38.21 2.81
C ASP A 166 4.79 -39.02 4.09
N LYS A 167 4.10 -40.15 4.20
CA LYS A 167 4.24 -41.09 5.32
C LYS A 167 5.54 -41.86 5.26
#